data_AF-T1FYZ4-F1
#
_entry.id   AF-T1FYZ4-F1
#
_cell.length_a   1.000
_cell.length_b   1.000
_cell.length_c   1.000
_cell.angle_alpha   90.00
_cell.angle_beta   90.00
_cell.angle_gamma   90.00
#
_symmetry.space_group_name_H-M   'P 1'
#
loop_
_entity.id
_entity.type
_entity.pdbx_description
1 polymer ?
#
loop_
_entity_poly.entity_id
_entity_poly.type
_entity_poly.pdbx_seq_one_letter_code
_entity_poly.pdbx_strand_id
1 'polypeptide(L)'
;MHRAIFRWITAKDLNKIEFSKDLTTNTPMGLLRGIKSGTETYHNLFKRLCSYVGIHCEIISGFSKGVGYRPGSRFKSERFRNQWTAVWIKDSWRFINCNWGARHVKEANDQQLTYKIDEFYFLTDPEDHIQQHFPDDPKWQLLRRTITLDDFVRMPVVKSPFFNNKLKFTSNVESVL
;
A
#
# COMPACT_ATOMS: atom_id res chain seq x y z
N MET A 1 6.56 -16.31 -6.92
CA MET A 1 7.22 -15.20 -7.66
C MET A 1 6.79 -13.83 -7.15
N HIS A 2 5.51 -13.43 -7.20
CA HIS A 2 5.01 -12.15 -6.64
C HIS A 2 5.37 -11.91 -5.15
N ARG A 3 5.30 -12.94 -4.29
CA ARG A 3 5.75 -12.87 -2.88
C ARG A 3 7.23 -12.52 -2.74
N ALA A 4 8.08 -13.07 -3.61
CA ALA A 4 9.52 -12.83 -3.56
C ALA A 4 9.83 -11.37 -3.93
N ILE A 5 9.14 -10.82 -4.95
CA ILE A 5 9.26 -9.42 -5.33
C ILE A 5 8.81 -8.51 -4.17
N PHE A 6 7.62 -8.75 -3.62
CA PHE A 6 7.09 -7.97 -2.49
C PHE A 6 8.07 -7.98 -1.33
N ARG A 7 8.47 -9.16 -0.84
CA ARG A 7 9.41 -9.28 0.27
C ARG A 7 10.77 -8.68 -0.04
N TRP A 8 11.29 -8.84 -1.26
CA TRP A 8 12.57 -8.26 -1.61
C TRP A 8 12.52 -6.73 -1.52
N ILE A 9 11.47 -6.09 -2.01
CA ILE A 9 11.29 -4.64 -1.91
C ILE A 9 11.09 -4.22 -0.45
N THR A 10 10.12 -4.81 0.24
CA THR A 10 9.72 -4.40 1.60
C THR A 10 10.69 -4.86 2.68
N ALA A 11 11.77 -5.58 2.33
CA ALA A 11 12.87 -5.92 3.24
C ALA A 11 14.03 -4.91 3.16
N LYS A 12 14.01 -3.97 2.20
CA LYS A 12 15.08 -2.97 2.02
C LYS A 12 14.81 -1.73 2.86
N ASP A 13 15.50 -1.63 3.99
CA ASP A 13 15.56 -0.38 4.76
C ASP A 13 16.45 0.64 4.02
N LEU A 14 15.82 1.50 3.23
CA LEU A 14 16.51 2.53 2.43
C LEU A 14 17.33 3.50 3.29
N ASN A 15 17.02 3.66 4.57
CA ASN A 15 17.80 4.52 5.47
C ASN A 15 19.18 3.94 5.75
N LYS A 16 19.32 2.61 5.72
CA LYS A 16 20.56 1.88 5.99
C LYS A 16 21.37 1.55 4.73
N ILE A 17 20.80 1.76 3.55
CA ILE A 17 21.48 1.44 2.29
C ILE A 17 22.27 2.65 1.80
N GLU A 18 23.56 2.43 1.60
CA GLU A 18 24.43 3.32 0.84
C GLU A 18 24.43 2.90 -0.64
N PHE A 19 24.13 3.84 -1.52
CA PHE A 19 24.10 3.61 -2.96
C PHE A 19 25.34 4.17 -3.61
N SER A 20 25.98 3.39 -4.49
CA SER A 20 27.08 3.89 -5.33
C SER A 20 26.61 5.06 -6.21
N LYS A 21 27.51 6.02 -6.45
CA LYS A 21 27.27 7.15 -7.35
C LYS A 21 27.12 6.68 -8.80
N ASP A 22 27.91 5.69 -9.21
CA ASP A 22 27.98 5.16 -10.58
C ASP A 22 26.84 4.17 -10.92
N LEU A 23 25.86 4.04 -10.02
CA LEU A 23 24.76 3.10 -10.18
C LEU A 23 23.84 3.51 -11.33
N THR A 24 23.66 2.60 -12.28
CA THR A 24 22.74 2.77 -13.41
C THR A 24 21.29 2.88 -12.91
N THR A 25 20.59 3.92 -13.33
CA THR A 25 19.24 4.29 -12.83
C THR A 25 18.16 3.25 -13.10
N ASN A 26 18.21 2.54 -14.23
CA ASN A 26 17.17 1.57 -14.62
C ASN A 26 17.39 0.15 -14.05
N THR A 27 18.35 -0.02 -13.13
CA THR A 27 18.54 -1.30 -12.41
C THR A 27 17.65 -1.33 -11.17
N PRO A 28 17.32 -2.51 -10.59
CA PRO A 28 16.55 -2.58 -9.35
C PRO A 28 17.16 -1.76 -8.20
N MET A 29 18.49 -1.72 -8.10
CA MET A 29 19.19 -0.89 -7.12
C MET A 29 19.10 0.62 -7.47
N GLY A 30 19.19 0.97 -8.76
CA GLY A 30 19.01 2.34 -9.23
C GLY A 30 17.60 2.89 -8.93
N LEU A 31 16.59 2.06 -9.07
CA LEU A 31 15.20 2.37 -8.72
C LEU A 31 15.02 2.52 -7.20
N LEU A 32 15.62 1.65 -6.38
CA LEU A 32 15.64 1.81 -4.91
C LEU A 32 16.31 3.13 -4.49
N ARG A 33 17.41 3.52 -5.15
CA ARG A 33 18.04 4.84 -4.96
C ARG A 33 17.05 5.96 -5.32
N GLY A 34 16.33 5.81 -6.44
CA GLY A 34 15.29 6.74 -6.86
C GLY A 34 14.18 6.92 -5.83
N ILE A 35 13.77 5.85 -5.16
CA ILE A 35 12.77 5.91 -4.07
C ILE A 35 13.33 6.71 -2.90
N LYS A 36 14.58 6.46 -2.50
CA LYS A 36 15.27 7.22 -1.44
C LYS A 36 15.37 8.71 -1.78
N SER A 37 15.58 9.07 -3.04
CA SER A 37 15.65 10.46 -3.52
C SER A 37 14.30 11.08 -3.90
N GLY A 38 13.19 10.35 -3.76
CA GLY A 38 11.85 10.85 -4.09
C GLY A 38 11.56 11.00 -5.60
N THR A 39 12.40 10.42 -6.47
CA THR A 39 12.21 10.43 -7.93
C THR A 39 11.51 9.18 -8.44
N GLU A 40 11.37 8.16 -7.60
CA GLU A 40 10.65 6.92 -7.90
C GLU A 40 9.74 6.52 -6.76
N THR A 41 8.80 5.62 -7.04
CA THR A 41 7.90 5.05 -6.02
C THR A 41 8.11 3.54 -5.89
N TYR A 42 7.77 3.01 -4.71
CA TYR A 42 7.71 1.56 -4.49
C TYR A 42 6.79 0.85 -5.51
N HIS A 43 5.74 1.53 -5.97
CA HIS A 43 4.78 1.00 -6.94
C HIS A 43 5.37 0.90 -8.35
N ASN A 44 6.14 1.92 -8.78
CA ASN A 44 6.87 1.88 -10.05
C ASN A 44 7.91 0.76 -10.06
N LEU A 45 8.69 0.63 -8.98
CA LEU A 45 9.65 -0.47 -8.81
C LEU A 45 8.94 -1.83 -8.87
N PHE A 46 7.86 -2.00 -8.12
CA PHE A 46 7.12 -3.27 -8.10
C PHE A 46 6.54 -3.62 -9.49
N LYS A 47 5.91 -2.67 -10.19
CA LYS A 47 5.39 -2.88 -11.56
C LYS A 47 6.51 -3.23 -12.53
N ARG A 48 7.68 -2.57 -12.44
CA ARG A 48 8.85 -2.87 -13.29
C ARG A 48 9.37 -4.30 -13.05
N LEU A 49 9.54 -4.70 -11.80
CA LEU A 49 9.98 -6.07 -11.48
C LEU A 49 8.95 -7.11 -11.94
N CYS A 50 7.66 -6.82 -11.82
CA CYS A 50 6.61 -7.69 -12.36
C CYS A 50 6.72 -7.86 -13.89
N SER A 51 7.03 -6.79 -14.63
CA SER A 51 7.19 -6.87 -16.09
C SER A 51 8.34 -7.78 -16.53
N TYR A 52 9.43 -7.85 -15.74
CA TYR A 52 10.57 -8.73 -16.06
C TYR A 52 10.26 -10.22 -15.90
N VAL A 53 9.20 -10.54 -15.17
CA VAL A 53 8.79 -11.93 -14.90
C VAL A 53 7.42 -12.27 -15.47
N GLY A 54 6.87 -11.42 -16.35
CA GLY A 54 5.59 -11.67 -17.03
C GLY A 54 4.36 -11.58 -16.13
N ILE A 55 4.41 -10.83 -15.03
CA ILE A 55 3.25 -10.62 -14.15
C ILE A 55 2.54 -9.32 -14.56
N HIS A 56 1.26 -9.41 -14.93
CA HIS A 56 0.44 -8.22 -15.15
C HIS A 56 0.26 -7.46 -13.83
N CYS A 57 0.64 -6.18 -13.85
CA CYS A 57 0.61 -5.31 -12.68
C CYS A 57 0.13 -3.91 -13.09
N GLU A 58 -0.85 -3.38 -12.37
CA GLU A 58 -1.36 -2.03 -12.57
C GLU A 58 -1.12 -1.15 -11.35
N ILE A 59 -0.83 0.13 -11.62
CA ILE A 59 -0.75 1.17 -10.60
C ILE A 59 -2.11 1.86 -10.56
N ILE A 60 -2.68 1.94 -9.38
CA ILE A 60 -4.00 2.49 -9.12
C ILE A 60 -3.82 3.78 -8.35
N SER A 61 -4.47 4.84 -8.81
CA SER A 61 -4.54 6.13 -8.15
C SER A 61 -5.86 6.30 -7.41
N GLY A 62 -5.83 7.02 -6.30
CA GLY A 62 -7.02 7.32 -5.52
C GLY A 62 -6.71 8.06 -4.23
N PHE A 63 -7.57 7.84 -3.24
CA PHE A 63 -7.45 8.41 -1.91
C PHE A 63 -7.14 7.34 -0.87
N SER A 64 -6.47 7.73 0.21
CA SER A 64 -6.28 6.84 1.36
C SER A 64 -6.55 7.52 2.68
N LYS A 65 -7.11 6.76 3.63
CA LYS A 65 -7.19 7.14 5.05
C LYS A 65 -5.82 6.95 5.73
N GLY A 66 -4.82 7.68 5.22
CA GLY A 66 -3.41 7.55 5.59
C GLY A 66 -3.04 8.29 6.86
N VAL A 67 -1.81 8.82 6.89
CA VAL A 67 -1.31 9.65 8.00
C VAL A 67 -2.10 10.97 8.05
N GLY A 68 -2.53 11.37 9.24
CA GLY A 68 -3.25 12.63 9.46
C GLY A 68 -4.71 12.66 9.01
N TYR A 69 -5.26 11.55 8.49
CA TYR A 69 -6.70 11.42 8.25
C TYR A 69 -7.45 11.28 9.59
N ARG A 70 -8.53 12.04 9.74
CA ARG A 70 -9.48 11.91 10.87
C ARG A 70 -10.85 11.47 10.33
N PRO A 71 -11.64 10.68 11.07
CA PRO A 71 -13.02 10.38 10.72
C PRO A 71 -13.78 11.63 10.24
N GLY A 72 -14.58 11.52 9.18
CA GLY A 72 -15.29 12.65 8.59
C GLY A 72 -14.45 13.66 7.79
N SER A 73 -13.12 13.49 7.71
CA SER A 73 -12.28 14.35 6.86
C SER A 73 -12.69 14.19 5.39
N ARG A 74 -12.80 15.33 4.70
CA ARG A 74 -13.20 15.39 3.29
C ARG A 74 -12.01 15.17 2.36
N PHE A 75 -12.22 14.41 1.28
CA PHE A 75 -11.25 14.20 0.20
C PHE A 75 -11.42 15.26 -0.91
N LYS A 76 -11.24 16.54 -0.55
CA LYS A 76 -11.39 17.68 -1.49
C LYS A 76 -10.07 18.28 -1.98
N SER A 77 -8.94 17.82 -1.45
CA SER A 77 -7.61 18.33 -1.81
C SER A 77 -6.62 17.19 -2.05
N GLU A 78 -5.46 17.54 -2.60
CA GLU A 78 -4.35 16.62 -2.85
C GLU A 78 -3.80 15.93 -1.59
N ARG A 79 -4.18 16.41 -0.39
CA ARG A 79 -3.62 15.99 0.90
C ARG A 79 -3.65 14.48 1.15
N PHE A 80 -4.63 13.76 0.61
CA PHE A 80 -4.81 12.34 0.84
C PHE A 80 -4.72 11.50 -0.44
N ARG A 81 -4.22 12.09 -1.51
CA ARG A 81 -3.92 11.37 -2.74
C ARG A 81 -2.85 10.33 -2.49
N ASN A 82 -3.05 9.16 -3.06
CA ASN A 82 -2.13 8.05 -2.89
C ASN A 82 -2.21 7.10 -4.09
N GLN A 83 -1.25 6.18 -4.16
CA GLN A 83 -1.20 5.13 -5.15
C GLN A 83 -0.94 3.78 -4.49
N TRP A 84 -1.35 2.71 -5.17
CA TRP A 84 -1.04 1.32 -4.82
C TRP A 84 -1.00 0.47 -6.09
N THR A 85 -0.73 -0.82 -5.95
CA THR A 85 -0.67 -1.75 -7.09
C THR A 85 -1.70 -2.86 -7.00
N ALA A 86 -2.13 -3.37 -8.15
CA ALA A 86 -2.86 -4.63 -8.26
C ALA A 86 -2.15 -5.56 -9.25
N VAL A 87 -2.17 -6.86 -8.99
CA VAL A 87 -1.56 -7.90 -9.83
C VAL A 87 -2.59 -8.93 -10.26
N TRP A 88 -2.46 -9.45 -11.48
CA TRP A 88 -3.29 -10.55 -11.96
C TRP A 88 -2.69 -11.89 -11.54
N ILE A 89 -3.42 -12.64 -10.71
CA ILE A 89 -2.97 -13.94 -10.17
C ILE A 89 -4.17 -14.88 -10.14
N LYS A 90 -4.02 -16.10 -10.71
CA LYS A 90 -5.06 -17.13 -10.72
C LYS A 90 -6.42 -16.55 -11.17
N ASP A 91 -6.41 -15.96 -12.35
CA ASP A 91 -7.60 -15.42 -13.03
C ASP A 91 -8.35 -14.32 -12.26
N SER A 92 -7.65 -13.58 -11.40
CA SER A 92 -8.24 -12.48 -10.67
C SER A 92 -7.21 -11.43 -10.23
N TRP A 93 -7.67 -10.17 -10.11
CA TRP A 93 -6.84 -9.09 -9.58
C TRP A 93 -6.72 -9.20 -8.05
N ARG A 94 -5.54 -8.85 -7.51
CA ARG A 94 -5.26 -8.77 -6.07
C ARG A 94 -4.42 -7.55 -5.75
N PHE A 95 -4.69 -6.91 -4.62
CA PHE A 95 -3.95 -5.72 -4.19
C PHE A 95 -2.60 -6.05 -3.59
N ILE A 96 -1.59 -5.24 -3.91
CA ILE A 96 -0.29 -5.22 -3.26
C ILE A 96 0.06 -3.75 -2.99
N ASN A 97 0.44 -3.44 -1.74
CA ASN A 97 0.93 -2.11 -1.39
C ASN A 97 2.32 -2.20 -0.73
N CYS A 98 3.37 -2.07 -1.54
CA CYS A 98 4.75 -2.14 -1.06
C CYS A 98 5.12 -0.97 -0.15
N ASN A 99 4.60 0.24 -0.40
CA ASN A 99 4.90 1.41 0.42
C ASN A 99 4.39 1.24 1.86
N TRP A 100 3.16 0.72 2.03
CA TRP A 100 2.60 0.49 3.36
C TRP A 100 3.08 -0.84 3.98
N GLY A 101 3.47 -1.81 3.15
CA GLY A 101 4.10 -3.06 3.57
C GLY A 101 5.53 -2.88 4.12
N ALA A 102 6.25 -1.87 3.65
CA ALA A 102 7.59 -1.47 4.12
C ALA A 102 7.50 -0.60 5.39
N ARG A 103 7.01 -1.18 6.51
CA ARG A 103 6.71 -0.41 7.72
C ARG A 103 7.94 -0.30 8.64
N HIS A 104 8.18 0.92 9.12
CA HIS A 104 9.01 1.15 10.30
C HIS A 104 8.13 1.15 11.54
N VAL A 105 8.43 0.30 12.52
CA VAL A 105 7.73 0.25 13.81
C VAL A 105 8.70 0.76 14.87
N LYS A 106 8.28 1.76 15.66
CA LYS A 106 8.92 2.04 16.95
C LYS A 106 8.39 1.05 17.95
N GLU A 107 9.26 0.27 18.58
CA GLU A 107 8.86 -0.54 19.72
C GLU A 107 8.63 0.37 20.92
N ALA A 108 7.65 0.04 21.77
CA ALA A 108 7.23 0.91 22.87
C ALA A 108 8.34 1.19 23.89
N ASN A 109 9.34 0.31 23.96
CA ASN A 109 10.44 0.37 24.93
C ASN A 109 11.81 0.62 24.29
N ASP A 110 11.88 0.78 22.97
CA ASP A 110 13.14 0.97 22.25
C ASP A 110 13.07 2.22 21.37
N GLN A 111 14.12 3.04 21.44
CA GLN A 111 14.26 4.20 20.55
C GLN A 111 14.63 3.75 19.12
N GLN A 112 14.96 2.47 18.93
CA GLN A 112 15.31 1.91 17.64
C GLN A 112 14.06 1.62 16.78
N LEU A 113 14.07 2.13 15.54
CA LEU A 113 13.07 1.80 14.53
C LEU A 113 13.34 0.38 14.01
N THR A 114 12.52 -0.58 14.40
CA THR A 114 12.57 -1.94 13.84
C THR A 114 11.84 -1.95 12.51
N TYR A 115 12.52 -2.37 11.45
CA TYR A 115 11.94 -2.50 10.14
C TYR A 115 11.17 -3.83 10.06
N LYS A 116 9.86 -3.77 9.79
CA LYS A 116 8.98 -4.94 9.77
C LYS A 116 8.13 -4.96 8.51
N ILE A 117 8.11 -6.11 7.86
CA ILE A 117 7.22 -6.37 6.72
C ILE A 117 5.80 -6.56 7.25
N ASP A 118 4.87 -5.74 6.77
CA ASP A 118 3.45 -5.84 7.10
C ASP A 118 2.73 -6.64 5.99
N GLU A 119 2.55 -7.94 6.25
CA GLU A 119 1.97 -8.90 5.30
C GLU A 119 0.49 -8.63 4.99
N PHE A 120 -0.21 -7.79 5.78
CA PHE A 120 -1.56 -7.34 5.45
C PHE A 120 -1.64 -6.72 4.05
N TYR A 121 -0.59 -6.02 3.61
CA TYR A 121 -0.54 -5.33 2.32
C TYR A 121 -0.10 -6.22 1.16
N PHE A 122 -0.02 -7.54 1.37
CA PHE A 122 0.28 -8.52 0.34
C PHE A 122 -0.96 -9.35 0.03
N LEU A 123 -1.48 -9.21 -1.20
CA LEU A 123 -2.71 -9.87 -1.66
C LEU A 123 -3.91 -9.59 -0.75
N THR A 124 -4.03 -8.34 -0.28
CA THR A 124 -5.15 -7.90 0.57
C THR A 124 -6.48 -8.13 -0.13
N ASP A 125 -7.45 -8.68 0.60
CA ASP A 125 -8.80 -8.86 0.09
C ASP A 125 -9.47 -7.50 -0.16
N PRO A 126 -10.30 -7.37 -1.23
CA PRO A 126 -10.95 -6.10 -1.56
C PRO A 126 -11.76 -5.46 -0.43
N GLU A 127 -12.47 -6.28 0.34
CA GLU A 127 -13.31 -5.88 1.47
C GLU A 127 -12.50 -5.25 2.62
N ASP A 128 -11.25 -5.69 2.79
CA ASP A 128 -10.33 -5.14 3.79
C ASP A 128 -9.55 -3.94 3.22
N HIS A 129 -9.17 -4.01 1.94
CA HIS A 129 -8.42 -2.95 1.27
C HIS A 129 -9.22 -1.65 1.14
N ILE A 130 -10.51 -1.75 0.81
CA ILE A 130 -11.42 -0.60 0.66
C ILE A 130 -11.62 0.18 1.97
N GLN A 131 -11.33 -0.40 3.14
CA GLN A 131 -11.36 0.30 4.42
C GLN A 131 -10.31 1.42 4.51
N GLN A 132 -9.25 1.33 3.71
CA GLN A 132 -8.11 2.23 3.74
C GLN A 132 -7.88 3.00 2.44
N HIS A 133 -8.26 2.44 1.29
CA HIS A 133 -7.91 2.95 -0.03
C HIS A 133 -9.15 2.98 -0.95
N PHE A 134 -9.49 4.16 -1.46
CA PHE A 134 -10.60 4.38 -2.37
C PHE A 134 -10.07 4.80 -3.75
N PRO A 135 -10.23 3.98 -4.81
CA PRO A 135 -9.70 4.26 -6.13
C PRO A 135 -10.51 5.34 -6.88
N ASP A 136 -9.86 6.03 -7.81
CA ASP A 136 -10.53 6.98 -8.70
C ASP A 136 -11.48 6.30 -9.69
N ASP A 137 -11.04 5.17 -10.25
CA ASP A 137 -11.85 4.35 -11.14
C ASP A 137 -12.55 3.26 -10.30
N PRO A 138 -13.89 3.26 -10.22
CA PRO A 138 -14.66 2.31 -9.41
C PRO A 138 -14.37 0.84 -9.73
N LYS A 139 -13.91 0.50 -10.95
CA LYS A 139 -13.56 -0.89 -11.30
C LYS A 139 -12.43 -1.44 -10.42
N TRP A 140 -11.54 -0.57 -9.97
CA TRP A 140 -10.40 -0.92 -9.12
C TRP A 140 -10.79 -1.08 -7.64
N GLN A 141 -12.06 -0.99 -7.28
CA GLN A 141 -12.52 -1.42 -5.96
C GLN A 141 -12.45 -2.94 -5.84
N LEU A 142 -12.58 -3.67 -6.97
CA LEU A 142 -12.62 -5.14 -7.02
C LEU A 142 -13.71 -5.78 -6.13
N LEU A 143 -14.68 -4.98 -5.69
CA LEU A 143 -15.81 -5.41 -4.90
C LEU A 143 -16.94 -5.90 -5.81
N ARG A 144 -17.71 -6.87 -5.31
CA ARG A 144 -18.96 -7.28 -5.96
C ARG A 144 -19.97 -6.13 -6.07
N ARG A 145 -20.04 -5.28 -5.04
CA ARG A 145 -20.84 -4.05 -5.03
C ARG A 145 -19.94 -2.90 -4.65
N THR A 146 -19.74 -1.98 -5.60
CA THR A 146 -18.93 -0.80 -5.38
C THR A 146 -19.60 0.17 -4.40
N ILE A 147 -18.79 0.91 -3.66
CA ILE A 147 -19.22 1.96 -2.74
C ILE A 147 -18.91 3.34 -3.30
N THR A 148 -19.61 4.35 -2.79
CA THR A 148 -19.33 5.76 -3.11
C THR A 148 -18.22 6.32 -2.24
N LEU A 149 -17.69 7.50 -2.62
CA LEU A 149 -16.73 8.22 -1.78
C LEU A 149 -17.35 8.61 -0.43
N ASP A 150 -18.64 8.95 -0.40
CA ASP A 150 -19.34 9.30 0.84
C ASP A 150 -19.48 8.09 1.76
N ASP A 151 -19.78 6.90 1.21
CA ASP A 151 -19.74 5.65 1.98
C ASP A 151 -18.35 5.42 2.56
N PHE A 152 -17.31 5.55 1.73
CA PHE A 152 -15.92 5.40 2.18
C PHE A 152 -15.58 6.37 3.31
N VAL A 153 -15.99 7.64 3.25
CA VAL A 153 -15.76 8.62 4.33
C VAL A 153 -16.48 8.20 5.63
N ARG A 154 -17.68 7.64 5.53
CA ARG A 154 -18.45 7.13 6.68
C ARG A 154 -17.88 5.84 7.28
N MET A 155 -17.10 5.05 6.55
CA MET A 155 -16.52 3.82 7.10
C MET A 155 -15.54 4.10 8.26
N PRO A 156 -15.38 3.17 9.22
CA PRO A 156 -14.39 3.26 10.29
C PRO A 156 -12.97 3.49 9.78
N VAL A 157 -12.13 4.12 10.61
CA VAL A 157 -10.69 4.24 10.33
C VAL A 157 -9.97 3.07 10.97
N VAL A 158 -9.61 2.07 10.16
CA VAL A 158 -8.84 0.90 10.62
C VAL A 158 -7.45 0.86 10.00
N LYS A 159 -6.48 0.37 10.76
CA LYS A 159 -5.08 0.21 10.36
C LYS A 159 -4.73 -1.28 10.28
N SER A 160 -3.63 -1.63 9.62
CA SER A 160 -3.19 -3.03 9.49
C SER A 160 -3.18 -3.85 10.80
N PRO A 161 -2.89 -3.31 12.00
CA PRO A 161 -3.02 -4.09 13.24
C PRO A 161 -4.42 -4.67 13.49
N PHE A 162 -5.50 -4.00 13.05
CA PHE A 162 -6.87 -4.52 13.18
C PHE A 162 -7.01 -5.86 12.44
N PHE A 163 -6.60 -5.87 11.17
CA PHE A 163 -6.66 -7.05 10.31
C PHE A 163 -5.63 -8.13 10.69
N ASN A 164 -4.41 -7.72 11.04
CA ASN A 164 -3.35 -8.63 11.48
C ASN A 164 -3.74 -9.41 12.75
N ASN A 165 -4.57 -8.82 13.62
CA ASN A 165 -5.13 -9.49 14.80
C ASN A 165 -6.46 -10.21 14.52
N LYS A 166 -6.86 -10.35 13.25
CA LYS A 166 -8.10 -11.01 12.80
C LYS A 166 -9.37 -10.40 13.42
N LEU A 167 -9.32 -9.12 13.79
CA LEU A 167 -10.48 -8.41 14.30
C LEU A 167 -11.47 -8.17 13.16
N LYS A 168 -12.76 -8.19 13.51
CA LYS A 168 -13.87 -7.92 12.60
C LYS A 168 -14.90 -7.06 13.31
N PHE A 169 -15.61 -6.23 12.54
CA PHE A 169 -16.78 -5.55 13.07
C PHE A 169 -17.91 -6.56 13.26
N THR A 170 -18.58 -6.49 14.41
CA THR A 170 -19.72 -7.36 14.76
C THR A 170 -21.05 -6.88 14.17
N SER A 171 -21.09 -5.64 13.69
CA SER A 171 -22.24 -5.00 13.04
C SER A 171 -21.76 -3.96 12.01
N ASN A 172 -22.68 -3.38 11.23
CA ASN A 172 -22.37 -2.23 10.39
C ASN A 172 -22.09 -1.02 11.30
N VAL A 173 -20.82 -0.63 11.40
CA VAL A 173 -20.39 0.52 12.21
C VAL A 173 -20.07 1.67 11.27
N GLU A 174 -20.66 2.83 11.54
CA GLU A 174 -20.27 4.09 10.90
C GLU A 174 -19.31 4.87 11.81
N SER A 175 -18.38 5.59 11.20
CA SER A 175 -17.54 6.56 11.88
C SER A 175 -18.41 7.69 12.43
N VAL A 176 -18.53 7.78 13.75
CA VAL A 176 -19.15 8.91 14.45
C VAL A 176 -18.05 9.90 14.85
N LEU A 177 -18.29 11.19 14.62
CA LEU A 177 -17.43 12.30 15.05
C LEU A 177 -17.61 12.59 16.54
#